data_AF-R7W635-F1
#
_entry.id   AF-R7W635-F1
#
_cell.length_a   1.000
_cell.length_b   1.000
_cell.length_c   1.000
_cell.angle_alpha   90.00
_cell.angle_beta   90.00
_cell.angle_gamma   90.00
#
_symmetry.space_group_name_H-M   'P 1'
#
loop_
_entity.id
_entity.type
_entity.pdbx_description
1 polymer ?
#
loop_
_entity_poly.entity_id
_entity_poly.type
_entity_poly.pdbx_seq_one_letter_code
_entity_poly.pdbx_strand_id
1 'polypeptide(L)'
;MDQWGRPYPDPQRFPSGRGGGGFRPIADKVHAMGLKFGIHLMNGISTQAVNANTPILDVRTGKAYVENGRQWRARDIGLTHRTCAWMPKGFMSVNTDLGAGRAFLRSLYRQYADWGVDFVKLDCIFGADYSPKEIVTVSEILKELERPVVLSISPGTAVTPALAENITQHVDMYRVTGDDWDSWKDVRPHFDVARSFAAANKIGAPGLRGRSWPDLDMLPFGWLTDAGANQGPHRTTSLTFDEQTTQMGLWSMAKSPLMYGGDLRHLDDRTFNLITHPTLLKINHHSRNNMEFGYIHSERASKPDEQSGRSKSGYPVDVTNNGGMVLGLSTCSDKSAVGWHRSSEDRICRSHGIQNGNASFCISKAKLLPTS
;
A
#
# COMPACT_ATOMS: atom_id res chain seq x y z
N MET A 1 -10.16 19.76 16.34
CA MET A 1 -11.49 19.46 15.79
C MET A 1 -12.18 20.77 15.47
N ASP A 2 -12.95 20.84 14.39
CA ASP A 2 -13.76 22.03 14.07
C ASP A 2 -15.15 21.99 14.74
N GLN A 3 -15.98 23.01 14.48
CA GLN A 3 -17.32 23.12 15.07
C GLN A 3 -18.31 22.02 14.63
N TRP A 4 -17.99 21.26 13.57
CA TRP A 4 -18.82 20.21 12.99
C TRP A 4 -18.40 18.80 13.42
N GLY A 5 -17.49 18.70 14.39
CA GLY A 5 -16.98 17.41 14.87
C GLY A 5 -15.89 16.80 14.00
N ARG A 6 -15.38 17.51 12.99
CA ARG A 6 -14.36 16.98 12.08
C ARG A 6 -12.95 17.17 12.66
N PRO A 7 -12.07 16.16 12.61
CA PRO A 7 -10.65 16.32 12.88
C PRO A 7 -10.03 17.50 12.13
N TYR A 8 -9.05 18.17 12.75
CA TYR A 8 -8.41 19.35 12.19
C TYR A 8 -6.91 19.33 12.53
N PRO A 9 -6.01 19.81 11.64
CA PRO A 9 -4.58 19.84 11.92
C PRO A 9 -4.27 20.58 13.21
N ASP A 10 -3.36 20.03 14.02
CA ASP A 10 -2.87 20.69 15.22
C ASP A 10 -2.08 21.96 14.84
N PRO A 11 -2.52 23.17 15.24
CA PRO A 11 -1.86 24.43 14.87
C PRO A 11 -0.50 24.66 15.53
N GLN A 12 -0.11 23.84 16.51
CA GLN A 12 1.25 23.84 17.06
C GLN A 12 2.20 23.09 16.11
N ARG A 13 1.77 21.93 15.60
CA ARG A 13 2.55 21.12 14.65
C ARG A 13 2.50 21.66 13.21
N PHE A 14 1.36 22.23 12.81
CA PHE A 14 1.11 22.76 11.48
C PHE A 14 0.64 24.23 11.56
N PRO A 15 1.55 25.19 11.85
CA PRO A 15 1.19 26.59 12.02
C PRO A 15 0.53 27.23 10.79
N SER A 16 0.84 26.74 9.59
CA SER A 16 0.25 27.21 8.33
C SER A 16 -1.26 26.94 8.24
N GLY A 17 -1.80 26.00 9.02
CA GLY A 17 -3.24 25.70 9.05
C GLY A 17 -4.07 26.67 9.91
N ARG A 18 -3.43 27.64 10.58
CA ARG A 18 -4.13 28.65 11.38
C ARG A 18 -5.07 29.49 10.50
N GLY A 19 -6.16 29.98 11.10
CA GLY A 19 -7.13 30.84 10.40
C GLY A 19 -8.09 30.12 9.45
N GLY A 20 -8.24 28.79 9.57
CA GLY A 20 -9.24 28.04 8.80
C GLY A 20 -8.70 27.35 7.55
N GLY A 21 -7.42 27.56 7.19
CA GLY A 21 -6.80 26.96 6.00
C GLY A 21 -6.56 25.45 6.06
N GLY A 22 -6.54 24.84 7.25
CA GLY A 22 -6.34 23.41 7.43
C GLY A 22 -5.05 22.92 6.77
N PHE A 23 -5.15 21.86 5.96
CA PHE A 23 -3.99 21.38 5.19
C PHE A 23 -3.76 22.09 3.85
N ARG A 24 -4.67 22.98 3.41
CA ARG A 24 -4.57 23.62 2.09
C ARG A 24 -3.21 24.26 1.81
N PRO A 25 -2.62 25.07 2.71
CA PRO A 25 -1.33 25.70 2.42
C PRO A 25 -0.17 24.70 2.26
N ILE A 26 -0.26 23.54 2.90
CA ILE A 26 0.73 22.47 2.75
C ILE A 26 0.51 21.76 1.42
N ALA A 27 -0.73 21.39 1.10
CA ALA A 27 -1.07 20.76 -0.17
C ALA A 27 -0.67 21.64 -1.36
N ASP A 28 -1.00 22.92 -1.34
CA ASP A 28 -0.63 23.88 -2.39
C ASP A 28 0.89 23.94 -2.59
N LYS A 29 1.66 23.94 -1.50
CA LYS A 29 3.13 23.91 -1.58
C LYS A 29 3.67 22.61 -2.15
N VAL A 30 3.08 21.46 -1.78
CA VAL A 30 3.44 20.15 -2.31
C VAL A 30 3.09 20.05 -3.80
N HIS A 31 1.92 20.55 -4.21
CA HIS A 31 1.51 20.58 -5.62
C HIS A 31 2.38 21.51 -6.46
N ALA A 32 2.82 22.65 -5.92
CA ALA A 32 3.75 23.56 -6.59
C ALA A 32 5.13 22.90 -6.88
N MET A 33 5.47 21.82 -6.17
CA MET A 33 6.68 21.00 -6.43
C MET A 33 6.42 19.87 -7.45
N GLY A 34 5.21 19.76 -8.01
CA GLY A 34 4.81 18.67 -8.90
C GLY A 34 4.51 17.35 -8.16
N LEU A 35 4.36 17.39 -6.83
CA LEU A 35 4.08 16.22 -5.99
C LEU A 35 2.59 16.14 -5.63
N LYS A 36 2.19 15.03 -4.99
CA LYS A 36 0.84 14.80 -4.46
C LYS A 36 0.85 14.79 -2.94
N PHE A 37 -0.25 15.21 -2.32
CA PHE A 37 -0.36 15.33 -0.86
C PHE A 37 -1.30 14.27 -0.28
N GLY A 38 -0.84 13.53 0.74
CA GLY A 38 -1.62 12.48 1.39
C GLY A 38 -1.72 12.65 2.90
N ILE A 39 -2.80 12.15 3.50
CA ILE A 39 -3.03 12.16 4.96
C ILE A 39 -3.46 10.79 5.48
N HIS A 40 -3.09 10.50 6.73
CA HIS A 40 -3.57 9.34 7.49
C HIS A 40 -4.80 9.73 8.30
N LEU A 41 -5.78 8.82 8.34
CA LEU A 41 -7.08 8.99 8.97
C LEU A 41 -7.39 7.77 9.84
N MET A 42 -8.09 8.00 10.94
CA MET A 42 -8.75 6.94 11.70
C MET A 42 -10.18 6.77 11.19
N ASN A 43 -10.67 5.52 11.13
CA ASN A 43 -12.05 5.26 10.72
C ASN A 43 -13.08 5.92 11.64
N GLY A 44 -14.17 6.40 11.03
CA GLY A 44 -15.36 6.88 11.72
C GLY A 44 -15.23 8.29 12.32
N ILE A 45 -15.60 8.42 13.60
CA ILE A 45 -15.76 9.69 14.32
C ILE A 45 -14.97 9.68 15.64
N SER A 46 -14.40 10.83 16.00
CA SER A 46 -13.62 10.97 17.22
C SER A 46 -14.50 10.92 18.47
N THR A 47 -13.98 10.33 19.55
CA THR A 47 -14.61 10.38 20.88
C THR A 47 -14.83 11.82 21.35
N GLN A 48 -13.94 12.75 20.97
CA GLN A 48 -14.10 14.17 21.26
C GLN A 48 -15.39 14.75 20.65
N ALA A 49 -15.68 14.46 19.38
CA ALA A 49 -16.88 14.94 18.69
C ALA A 49 -18.16 14.38 19.31
N VAL A 50 -18.15 13.09 19.66
CA VAL A 50 -19.27 12.38 20.31
C VAL A 50 -19.51 12.95 21.71
N ASN A 51 -18.48 13.12 22.53
CA ASN A 51 -18.61 13.66 23.88
C ASN A 51 -19.13 15.10 23.87
N ALA A 52 -18.63 15.94 22.96
CA ALA A 52 -19.11 17.30 22.77
C ALA A 52 -20.49 17.39 22.07
N ASN A 53 -21.02 16.27 21.59
CA ASN A 53 -22.28 16.17 20.84
C ASN A 53 -22.41 17.23 19.72
N THR A 54 -21.33 17.38 18.97
CA THR A 54 -21.21 18.37 17.89
C THR A 54 -22.32 18.21 16.85
N PRO A 55 -22.79 19.31 16.23
CA PRO A 55 -23.68 19.23 15.07
C PRO A 55 -22.94 18.60 13.89
N ILE A 56 -23.68 17.90 13.03
CA ILE A 56 -23.15 17.36 11.76
C ILE A 56 -23.35 18.40 10.66
N LEU A 57 -22.32 18.66 9.85
CA LEU A 57 -22.44 19.56 8.71
C LEU A 57 -23.21 18.89 7.56
N ASP A 58 -24.25 19.56 7.07
CA ASP A 58 -24.80 19.31 5.75
C ASP A 58 -24.04 20.17 4.72
N VAL A 59 -23.23 19.51 3.91
CA VAL A 59 -22.42 20.16 2.87
C VAL A 59 -23.25 20.84 1.77
N ARG A 60 -24.54 20.52 1.64
CA ARG A 60 -25.42 21.13 0.63
C ARG A 60 -25.95 22.49 1.08
N THR A 61 -26.25 22.63 2.37
CA THR A 61 -26.86 23.83 2.94
C THR A 61 -25.89 24.69 3.73
N GLY A 62 -24.72 24.15 4.10
CA GLY A 62 -23.75 24.81 4.98
C GLY A 62 -24.22 24.90 6.44
N LYS A 63 -25.31 24.20 6.81
CA LYS A 63 -25.95 24.24 8.12
C LYS A 63 -25.89 22.87 8.80
N ALA A 64 -26.45 22.78 10.00
CA ALA A 64 -26.56 21.49 10.68
C ALA A 64 -27.49 20.54 9.91
N TYR A 65 -27.11 19.26 9.82
CA TYR A 65 -27.88 18.22 9.14
C TYR A 65 -29.20 17.97 9.84
N VAL A 66 -30.30 18.13 9.10
CA VAL A 66 -31.67 17.89 9.55
C VAL A 66 -32.31 16.86 8.62
N GLU A 67 -32.89 15.82 9.21
CA GLU A 67 -33.62 14.78 8.50
C GLU A 67 -34.84 14.40 9.34
N ASN A 68 -36.02 14.33 8.70
CA ASN A 68 -37.31 14.08 9.36
C ASN A 68 -37.61 15.07 10.51
N GLY A 69 -37.28 16.35 10.32
CA GLY A 69 -37.52 17.41 11.30
C GLY A 69 -36.59 17.37 12.53
N ARG A 70 -35.67 16.40 12.61
CA ARG A 70 -34.69 16.27 13.68
C ARG A 70 -33.31 16.74 13.22
N GLN A 71 -32.66 17.59 14.01
CA GLN A 71 -31.24 17.87 13.85
C GLN A 71 -30.41 16.73 14.45
N TRP A 72 -29.58 16.10 13.63
CA TRP A 72 -28.72 15.00 14.04
C TRP A 72 -27.36 15.49 14.54
N ARG A 73 -26.77 14.75 15.48
CA ARG A 73 -25.52 15.11 16.15
C ARG A 73 -24.59 13.92 16.28
N ALA A 74 -23.33 14.18 16.65
CA ALA A 74 -22.29 13.17 16.77
C ALA A 74 -22.67 11.96 17.66
N ARG A 75 -23.40 12.16 18.77
CA ARG A 75 -23.86 11.05 19.64
C ARG A 75 -24.88 10.13 18.97
N ASP A 76 -25.61 10.63 17.98
CA ASP A 76 -26.63 9.84 17.29
C ASP A 76 -26.02 8.86 16.27
N ILE A 77 -24.79 9.12 15.83
CA ILE A 77 -24.14 8.37 14.74
C ILE A 77 -22.90 7.58 15.20
N GLY A 78 -22.31 7.90 16.35
CA GLY A 78 -21.12 7.21 16.87
C GLY A 78 -21.45 5.82 17.43
N LEU A 79 -20.82 4.78 16.90
CA LEU A 79 -21.00 3.40 17.37
C LEU A 79 -20.01 3.08 18.49
N THR A 80 -20.37 3.42 19.73
CA THR A 80 -19.49 3.28 20.91
C THR A 80 -19.02 1.84 21.20
N HIS A 81 -19.71 0.83 20.66
CA HIS A 81 -19.33 -0.58 20.77
C HIS A 81 -18.36 -1.03 19.65
N ARG A 82 -18.08 -0.19 18.66
CA ARG A 82 -17.14 -0.44 17.56
C ARG A 82 -16.04 0.62 17.56
N THR A 83 -15.11 0.48 18.49
CA THR A 83 -13.93 1.36 18.59
C THR A 83 -12.73 0.73 17.89
N CYS A 84 -11.75 1.54 17.48
CA CYS A 84 -10.51 1.00 16.96
C CYS A 84 -9.79 0.18 18.05
N ALA A 85 -9.43 -1.07 17.75
CA ALA A 85 -8.90 -2.02 18.74
C ALA A 85 -7.69 -1.50 19.53
N TRP A 86 -6.75 -0.82 18.87
CA TRP A 86 -5.53 -0.29 19.51
C TRP A 86 -5.68 1.15 20.02
N MET A 87 -6.77 1.85 19.67
CA MET A 87 -7.07 3.20 20.14
C MET A 87 -8.55 3.32 20.60
N PRO A 88 -8.99 2.54 21.60
CA PRO A 88 -10.41 2.42 21.94
C PRO A 88 -11.02 3.72 22.49
N LYS A 89 -10.20 4.67 22.93
CA LYS A 89 -10.64 5.99 23.43
C LYS A 89 -10.53 7.10 22.38
N GLY A 90 -9.95 6.84 21.22
CA GLY A 90 -9.72 7.87 20.20
C GLY A 90 -10.86 8.01 19.22
N PHE A 91 -11.21 6.91 18.55
CA PHE A 91 -12.16 6.88 17.43
C PHE A 91 -13.08 5.66 17.51
N MET A 92 -14.27 5.81 16.91
CA MET A 92 -15.26 4.76 16.77
C MET A 92 -15.94 4.83 15.39
N SER A 93 -16.43 3.69 14.91
CA SER A 93 -17.20 3.61 13.67
C SER A 93 -18.39 4.55 13.67
N VAL A 94 -18.80 4.95 12.47
CA VAL A 94 -20.01 5.74 12.23
C VAL A 94 -21.13 4.83 11.73
N ASN A 95 -22.35 5.06 12.21
CA ASN A 95 -23.53 4.38 11.70
C ASN A 95 -23.88 4.86 10.28
N THR A 96 -23.43 4.12 9.28
CA THR A 96 -23.67 4.43 7.86
C THR A 96 -25.06 4.02 7.36
N ASP A 97 -25.88 3.36 8.18
CA ASP A 97 -27.28 3.09 7.85
C ASP A 97 -28.15 4.36 8.03
N LEU A 98 -27.63 5.38 8.74
CA LEU A 98 -28.27 6.69 8.90
C LEU A 98 -27.79 7.70 7.86
N GLY A 99 -28.72 8.51 7.34
CA GLY A 99 -28.39 9.64 6.45
C GLY A 99 -27.41 10.62 7.10
N ALA A 100 -27.58 10.86 8.41
CA ALA A 100 -26.68 11.69 9.20
C ALA A 100 -25.24 11.14 9.30
N GLY A 101 -25.07 9.82 9.40
CA GLY A 101 -23.74 9.20 9.43
C GLY A 101 -23.01 9.35 8.09
N ARG A 102 -23.73 9.14 6.98
CA ARG A 102 -23.23 9.40 5.63
C ARG A 102 -22.93 10.89 5.41
N ALA A 103 -23.76 11.79 5.95
CA ALA A 103 -23.53 13.23 5.87
C ALA A 103 -22.27 13.66 6.60
N PHE A 104 -22.00 13.11 7.80
CA PHE A 104 -20.76 13.36 8.53
C PHE A 104 -19.54 12.93 7.72
N LEU A 105 -19.52 11.68 7.23
CA LEU A 105 -18.41 11.20 6.41
C LEU A 105 -18.25 12.03 5.12
N ARG A 106 -19.34 12.38 4.43
CA ARG A 106 -19.30 13.24 3.24
C ARG A 106 -18.69 14.61 3.56
N SER A 107 -19.06 15.20 4.69
CA SER A 107 -18.51 16.49 5.14
C SER A 107 -17.01 16.41 5.46
N LEU A 108 -16.54 15.24 5.89
CA LEU A 108 -15.15 14.98 6.23
C LEU A 108 -14.30 14.83 4.97
N TYR A 109 -14.71 13.98 4.04
CA TYR A 109 -13.96 13.77 2.80
C TYR A 109 -14.02 14.97 1.85
N ARG A 110 -15.12 15.75 1.86
CA ARG A 110 -15.17 17.02 1.13
C ARG A 110 -14.18 18.04 1.69
N GLN A 111 -14.03 18.14 3.01
CA GLN A 111 -13.01 18.99 3.62
C GLN A 111 -11.60 18.62 3.16
N TYR A 112 -11.29 17.32 3.06
CA TYR A 112 -9.98 16.87 2.59
C TYR A 112 -9.75 17.21 1.11
N ALA A 113 -10.77 17.03 0.26
CA ALA A 113 -10.69 17.46 -1.13
C ALA A 113 -10.53 18.99 -1.27
N ASP A 114 -11.24 19.78 -0.46
CA ASP A 114 -11.14 21.25 -0.43
C ASP A 114 -9.74 21.72 0.03
N TRP A 115 -9.06 20.94 0.87
CA TRP A 115 -7.65 21.14 1.22
C TRP A 115 -6.68 20.67 0.15
N GLY A 116 -7.13 20.08 -0.95
CA GLY A 116 -6.24 19.58 -2.01
C GLY A 116 -5.61 18.23 -1.72
N VAL A 117 -6.15 17.43 -0.80
CA VAL A 117 -5.65 16.06 -0.55
C VAL A 117 -5.82 15.20 -1.81
N ASP A 118 -4.80 14.42 -2.16
CA ASP A 118 -4.78 13.46 -3.27
C ASP A 118 -4.89 12.01 -2.80
N PHE A 119 -4.57 11.74 -1.54
CA PHE A 119 -4.42 10.39 -1.00
C PHE A 119 -4.87 10.34 0.46
N VAL A 120 -5.65 9.34 0.83
CA VAL A 120 -6.03 9.06 2.21
C VAL A 120 -5.69 7.61 2.57
N LYS A 121 -5.00 7.42 3.70
CA LYS A 121 -4.81 6.10 4.34
C LYS A 121 -5.76 6.00 5.53
N LEU A 122 -6.81 5.20 5.39
CA LEU A 122 -7.87 5.03 6.38
C LEU A 122 -7.61 3.79 7.24
N ASP A 123 -7.35 4.03 8.53
CA ASP A 123 -6.94 3.02 9.48
C ASP A 123 -8.08 2.54 10.38
N CYS A 124 -7.89 1.38 11.02
CA CYS A 124 -8.90 0.68 11.83
C CYS A 124 -10.22 0.44 11.07
N ILE A 125 -10.14 0.01 9.81
CA ILE A 125 -11.32 -0.35 9.00
C ILE A 125 -11.19 -1.72 8.32
N PHE A 126 -9.98 -2.27 8.29
CA PHE A 126 -9.65 -3.53 7.63
C PHE A 126 -8.95 -4.50 8.58
N GLY A 127 -8.76 -5.76 8.14
CA GLY A 127 -8.22 -6.83 8.99
C GLY A 127 -9.11 -7.10 10.19
N ALA A 128 -8.59 -6.97 11.40
CA ALA A 128 -9.33 -7.22 12.64
C ALA A 128 -10.52 -6.26 12.86
N ASP A 129 -10.44 -5.03 12.33
CA ASP A 129 -11.50 -4.01 12.46
C ASP A 129 -12.46 -4.00 11.25
N TYR A 130 -12.55 -5.13 10.52
CA TYR A 130 -13.21 -5.18 9.21
C TYR A 130 -14.64 -4.61 9.20
N SER A 131 -14.84 -3.56 8.39
CA SER A 131 -16.15 -2.94 8.19
C SER A 131 -16.43 -2.71 6.71
N PRO A 132 -16.90 -3.73 5.96
CA PRO A 132 -17.12 -3.62 4.52
C PRO A 132 -18.14 -2.54 4.17
N LYS A 133 -19.21 -2.39 4.96
CA LYS A 133 -20.21 -1.32 4.76
C LYS A 133 -19.60 0.08 4.83
N GLU A 134 -18.70 0.32 5.80
CA GLU A 134 -18.04 1.62 5.94
C GLU A 134 -17.04 1.85 4.80
N ILE A 135 -16.28 0.82 4.40
CA ILE A 135 -15.36 0.89 3.24
C ILE A 135 -16.14 1.28 1.97
N VAL A 136 -17.25 0.60 1.70
CA VAL A 136 -18.12 0.88 0.54
C VAL A 136 -18.68 2.30 0.62
N THR A 137 -19.15 2.73 1.80
CA THR A 137 -19.69 4.08 1.99
C THR A 137 -18.64 5.16 1.74
N VAL A 138 -17.41 4.98 2.24
CA VAL A 138 -16.29 5.90 1.97
C VAL A 138 -15.95 5.90 0.48
N SER A 139 -15.86 4.74 -0.15
CA SER A 139 -15.65 4.59 -1.60
C SER A 139 -16.70 5.36 -2.41
N GLU A 140 -17.99 5.22 -2.09
CA GLU A 140 -19.09 5.94 -2.74
C GLU A 140 -18.92 7.46 -2.60
N ILE A 141 -18.63 7.93 -1.38
CA ILE A 141 -18.41 9.35 -1.10
C ILE A 141 -17.22 9.90 -1.92
N LEU A 142 -16.12 9.16 -2.01
CA LEU A 142 -14.95 9.59 -2.78
C LEU A 142 -15.24 9.69 -4.28
N LYS A 143 -16.13 8.84 -4.82
CA LYS A 143 -16.60 8.93 -6.22
C LYS A 143 -17.45 10.18 -6.49
N GLU A 144 -18.10 10.74 -5.47
CA GLU A 144 -18.89 11.97 -5.58
C GLU A 144 -18.02 13.24 -5.61
N LEU A 145 -16.73 13.16 -5.26
CA LEU A 145 -15.83 14.31 -5.21
C LEU A 145 -15.33 14.70 -6.60
N GLU A 146 -15.31 16.01 -6.88
CA GLU A 146 -14.73 16.54 -8.13
C GLU A 146 -13.21 16.29 -8.21
N ARG A 147 -12.52 16.36 -7.07
CA ARG A 147 -11.10 16.03 -6.96
C ARG A 147 -10.94 14.53 -6.69
N PRO A 148 -10.25 13.76 -7.56
CA PRO A 148 -9.97 12.36 -7.27
C PRO A 148 -9.04 12.20 -6.07
N VAL A 149 -9.43 11.36 -5.12
CA VAL A 149 -8.63 11.01 -3.94
C VAL A 149 -8.39 9.50 -3.92
N VAL A 150 -7.12 9.11 -3.73
CA VAL A 150 -6.72 7.71 -3.59
C VAL A 150 -7.09 7.17 -2.23
N LEU A 151 -7.76 6.01 -2.21
CA LEU A 151 -8.16 5.31 -1.00
C LEU A 151 -7.24 4.13 -0.72
N SER A 152 -6.43 4.27 0.32
CA SER A 152 -5.69 3.20 0.98
C SER A 152 -6.41 2.81 2.27
N ILE A 153 -6.58 1.52 2.56
CA ILE A 153 -7.17 1.05 3.83
C ILE A 153 -6.21 0.18 4.65
N SER A 154 -6.32 0.27 5.98
CA SER A 154 -5.46 -0.43 6.95
C SER A 154 -6.18 -0.68 8.29
N PRO A 155 -5.59 -1.48 9.20
CA PRO A 155 -4.44 -2.36 9.04
C PRO A 155 -4.79 -3.64 8.28
N GLY A 156 -3.79 -4.49 8.02
CA GLY A 156 -3.95 -5.78 7.35
C GLY A 156 -3.79 -6.99 8.27
N THR A 157 -3.92 -6.80 9.59
CA THR A 157 -3.75 -7.87 10.57
C THR A 157 -4.71 -9.03 10.30
N ALA A 158 -4.17 -10.24 10.16
CA ALA A 158 -4.90 -11.48 9.87
C ALA A 158 -5.74 -11.47 8.57
N VAL A 159 -5.38 -10.62 7.60
CA VAL A 159 -6.06 -10.56 6.30
C VAL A 159 -5.78 -11.82 5.48
N THR A 160 -6.82 -12.32 4.81
CA THR A 160 -6.73 -13.40 3.82
C THR A 160 -7.25 -12.91 2.46
N PRO A 161 -6.91 -13.59 1.34
CA PRO A 161 -7.47 -13.23 0.04
C PRO A 161 -9.00 -13.26 -0.01
N ALA A 162 -9.64 -14.16 0.75
CA ALA A 162 -11.10 -14.26 0.85
C ALA A 162 -11.72 -13.01 1.52
N LEU A 163 -11.04 -12.43 2.52
CA LEU A 163 -11.49 -11.20 3.17
C LEU A 163 -11.48 -10.01 2.18
N ALA A 164 -10.52 -10.00 1.26
CA ALA A 164 -10.36 -8.94 0.26
C ALA A 164 -11.39 -9.00 -0.89
N GLU A 165 -12.08 -10.13 -1.07
CA GLU A 165 -13.01 -10.35 -2.20
C GLU A 165 -14.04 -9.22 -2.32
N ASN A 166 -14.64 -8.84 -1.20
CA ASN A 166 -15.76 -7.88 -1.17
C ASN A 166 -15.33 -6.41 -1.14
N ILE A 167 -14.02 -6.10 -1.10
CA ILE A 167 -13.52 -4.72 -0.95
C ILE A 167 -12.60 -4.27 -2.08
N THR A 168 -11.98 -5.19 -2.84
CA THR A 168 -11.03 -4.83 -3.90
C THR A 168 -11.58 -3.78 -4.88
N GLN A 169 -12.83 -3.94 -5.35
CA GLN A 169 -13.49 -2.98 -6.25
C GLN A 169 -13.82 -1.60 -5.64
N HIS A 170 -13.66 -1.45 -4.32
CA HIS A 170 -14.00 -0.25 -3.56
C HIS A 170 -12.77 0.52 -3.06
N VAL A 171 -11.56 0.00 -3.25
CA VAL A 171 -10.33 0.65 -2.78
C VAL A 171 -9.25 0.63 -3.86
N ASP A 172 -8.27 1.52 -3.74
CA ASP A 172 -7.14 1.58 -4.67
C ASP A 172 -5.95 0.76 -4.15
N MET A 173 -5.81 0.67 -2.83
CA MET A 173 -4.86 -0.23 -2.18
C MET A 173 -5.35 -0.61 -0.78
N TYR A 174 -4.91 -1.77 -0.29
CA TYR A 174 -5.33 -2.29 1.01
C TYR A 174 -4.22 -3.12 1.65
N ARG A 175 -3.92 -2.84 2.93
CA ARG A 175 -2.84 -3.54 3.63
C ARG A 175 -3.19 -5.01 3.83
N VAL A 176 -2.24 -5.91 3.55
CA VAL A 176 -2.44 -7.36 3.67
C VAL A 176 -1.65 -8.02 4.79
N THR A 177 -0.94 -7.23 5.59
CA THR A 177 -0.15 -7.64 6.75
C THR A 177 -0.38 -6.73 7.96
N GLY A 178 0.16 -7.08 9.13
CA GLY A 178 0.31 -6.13 10.23
C GLY A 178 1.27 -4.99 9.88
N ASP A 179 1.60 -4.13 10.83
CA ASP A 179 2.62 -3.09 10.62
C ASP A 179 3.98 -3.73 10.34
N ASP A 180 4.59 -3.42 9.19
CA ASP A 180 5.94 -3.84 8.84
C ASP A 180 6.97 -2.91 9.48
N TRP A 181 8.03 -3.52 10.00
CA TRP A 181 9.12 -2.83 10.67
C TRP A 181 10.45 -3.45 10.26
N ASP A 182 11.55 -2.82 10.66
CA ASP A 182 12.89 -3.13 10.21
C ASP A 182 13.52 -4.36 10.91
N SER A 183 12.77 -5.45 11.01
CA SER A 183 13.28 -6.71 11.52
C SER A 183 12.91 -7.88 10.61
N TRP A 184 13.81 -8.85 10.43
CA TRP A 184 13.58 -9.97 9.53
C TRP A 184 12.34 -10.80 9.89
N LYS A 185 11.96 -10.85 11.17
CA LYS A 185 10.72 -11.51 11.61
C LYS A 185 9.45 -10.85 11.04
N ASP A 186 9.50 -9.55 10.76
CA ASP A 186 8.39 -8.77 10.22
C ASP A 186 8.40 -8.87 8.68
N VAL A 187 9.58 -8.84 8.05
CA VAL A 187 9.74 -8.96 6.60
C VAL A 187 9.42 -10.38 6.09
N ARG A 188 9.93 -11.45 6.73
CA ARG A 188 9.84 -12.83 6.21
C ARG A 188 8.40 -13.30 5.91
N PRO A 189 7.37 -13.07 6.76
CA PRO A 189 6.00 -13.47 6.47
C PRO A 189 5.40 -12.88 5.17
N HIS A 190 5.92 -11.76 4.67
CA HIS A 190 5.41 -11.14 3.45
C HIS A 190 5.55 -12.04 2.22
N PHE A 191 6.51 -12.98 2.20
CA PHE A 191 6.65 -13.95 1.09
C PHE A 191 5.40 -14.83 0.94
N ASP A 192 4.91 -15.41 2.05
CA ASP A 192 3.72 -16.26 2.04
C ASP A 192 2.45 -15.49 1.74
N VAL A 193 2.36 -14.26 2.25
CA VAL A 193 1.22 -13.37 2.01
C VAL A 193 1.18 -12.94 0.55
N ALA A 194 2.30 -12.46 -0.01
CA ALA A 194 2.40 -12.07 -1.41
C ALA A 194 2.05 -13.23 -2.34
N ARG A 195 2.58 -14.44 -2.07
CA ARG A 195 2.24 -15.68 -2.78
C ARG A 195 0.74 -15.96 -2.76
N SER A 196 0.11 -15.87 -1.58
CA SER A 196 -1.33 -16.15 -1.41
C SER A 196 -2.22 -15.16 -2.16
N PHE A 197 -1.87 -13.87 -2.13
CA PHE A 197 -2.61 -12.83 -2.86
C PHE A 197 -2.39 -12.91 -4.38
N ALA A 198 -1.20 -13.28 -4.82
CA ALA A 198 -0.92 -13.56 -6.22
C ALA A 198 -1.74 -14.75 -6.73
N ALA A 199 -1.75 -15.88 -6.00
CA ALA A 199 -2.51 -17.08 -6.35
C ALA A 199 -4.03 -16.82 -6.42
N ALA A 200 -4.54 -15.88 -5.62
CA ALA A 200 -5.93 -15.44 -5.65
C ALA A 200 -6.23 -14.35 -6.70
N ASN A 201 -5.31 -14.08 -7.63
CA ASN A 201 -5.43 -13.07 -8.69
C ASN A 201 -5.77 -11.67 -8.17
N LYS A 202 -5.23 -11.29 -7.00
CA LYS A 202 -5.53 -10.00 -6.36
C LYS A 202 -4.58 -8.87 -6.74
N ILE A 203 -3.42 -9.18 -7.33
CA ILE A 203 -2.47 -8.16 -7.80
C ILE A 203 -3.09 -7.38 -8.97
N GLY A 204 -3.43 -6.11 -8.76
CA GLY A 204 -4.06 -5.30 -9.79
C GLY A 204 -5.46 -5.79 -10.17
N ALA A 205 -6.23 -6.34 -9.22
CA ALA A 205 -7.65 -6.66 -9.44
C ALA A 205 -8.44 -5.37 -9.78
N PRO A 206 -9.66 -5.46 -10.35
CA PRO A 206 -10.52 -4.28 -10.52
C PRO A 206 -10.66 -3.49 -9.22
N GLY A 207 -10.43 -2.19 -9.27
CA GLY A 207 -10.41 -1.30 -8.10
C GLY A 207 -11.25 -0.05 -8.25
N LEU A 208 -11.30 0.76 -7.18
CA LEU A 208 -12.10 1.99 -7.08
C LEU A 208 -11.94 2.90 -8.31
N ARG A 209 -10.70 3.13 -8.73
CA ARG A 209 -10.36 3.94 -9.92
C ARG A 209 -9.56 3.15 -10.95
N GLY A 210 -9.92 1.88 -11.14
CA GLY A 210 -9.41 1.01 -12.21
C GLY A 210 -8.73 -0.24 -11.68
N ARG A 211 -7.69 -0.09 -10.86
CA ARG A 211 -6.92 -1.22 -10.30
C ARG A 211 -6.77 -1.07 -8.79
N SER A 212 -6.76 -2.20 -8.09
CA SER A 212 -6.55 -2.30 -6.65
C SER A 212 -5.30 -3.12 -6.36
N TRP A 213 -4.50 -2.66 -5.39
CA TRP A 213 -3.19 -3.24 -5.11
C TRP A 213 -3.11 -3.77 -3.67
N PRO A 214 -2.75 -5.06 -3.46
CA PRO A 214 -2.33 -5.56 -2.16
C PRO A 214 -1.12 -4.76 -1.67
N ASP A 215 -1.24 -4.16 -0.49
CA ASP A 215 -0.21 -3.34 0.13
C ASP A 215 0.55 -4.14 1.19
N LEU A 216 1.83 -4.40 0.92
CA LEU A 216 2.77 -5.06 1.84
C LEU A 216 3.32 -4.08 2.89
N ASP A 217 2.78 -2.87 2.97
CA ASP A 217 3.18 -1.80 3.89
C ASP A 217 4.46 -1.05 3.49
N MET A 218 4.77 -0.01 4.27
CA MET A 218 5.86 0.93 4.02
C MET A 218 7.24 0.28 4.15
N LEU A 219 8.22 0.81 3.43
CA LEU A 219 9.62 0.37 3.48
C LEU A 219 10.33 1.00 4.69
N PRO A 220 10.75 0.22 5.71
CA PRO A 220 11.38 0.73 6.92
C PRO A 220 12.89 0.87 6.70
N PHE A 221 13.28 1.76 5.77
CA PHE A 221 14.66 2.00 5.35
C PHE A 221 15.20 3.35 5.85
N GLY A 222 16.52 3.51 5.88
CA GLY A 222 17.20 4.76 6.23
C GLY A 222 17.01 5.16 7.70
N TRP A 223 16.80 6.45 7.95
CA TRP A 223 16.70 7.02 9.31
C TRP A 223 15.26 6.96 9.84
N LEU A 224 15.06 6.21 10.91
CA LEU A 224 13.77 5.83 11.50
C LEU A 224 13.65 6.25 12.96
N THR A 225 12.44 6.12 13.47
CA THR A 225 12.12 6.14 14.91
C THR A 225 11.65 4.74 15.31
N ASP A 226 11.97 4.31 16.52
CA ASP A 226 11.51 3.01 17.02
C ASP A 226 10.00 2.84 16.95
N ALA A 227 9.58 1.59 16.70
CA ALA A 227 8.19 1.20 16.67
C ALA A 227 7.48 1.59 17.98
N GLY A 228 6.35 2.29 17.86
CA GLY A 228 5.56 2.75 19.00
C GLY A 228 6.10 3.98 19.73
N ALA A 229 7.19 4.59 19.26
CA ALA A 229 7.75 5.81 19.85
C ALA A 229 7.31 7.08 19.10
N ASN A 230 7.11 8.18 19.85
CA ASN A 230 6.58 9.44 19.30
C ASN A 230 7.67 10.42 18.82
N GLN A 231 8.83 10.47 19.48
CA GLN A 231 9.90 11.45 19.19
C GLN A 231 11.33 10.88 19.27
N GLY A 232 11.47 9.55 19.29
CA GLY A 232 12.77 8.88 19.41
C GLY A 232 12.72 7.65 20.34
N PRO A 233 13.79 6.86 20.41
CA PRO A 233 15.10 7.11 19.82
C PRO A 233 15.07 7.03 18.30
N HIS A 234 15.91 7.85 17.66
CA HIS A 234 16.12 7.81 16.22
C HIS A 234 17.35 6.97 15.90
N ARG A 235 17.27 6.19 14.83
CA ARG A 235 18.35 5.28 14.42
C ARG A 235 18.24 4.95 12.94
N THR A 236 19.28 4.38 12.38
CA THR A 236 19.18 3.73 11.08
C THR A 236 18.34 2.45 11.18
N THR A 237 17.80 2.02 10.05
CA THR A 237 17.18 0.70 9.88
C THR A 237 18.10 -0.41 10.40
N SER A 238 17.51 -1.39 11.07
CA SER A 238 18.17 -2.58 11.60
C SER A 238 18.26 -3.70 10.56
N LEU A 239 17.59 -3.53 9.41
CA LEU A 239 17.75 -4.43 8.28
C LEU A 239 19.14 -4.26 7.68
N THR A 240 19.83 -5.39 7.50
CA THR A 240 21.02 -5.45 6.65
C THR A 240 20.65 -5.03 5.22
N PHE A 241 21.64 -4.58 4.45
CA PHE A 241 21.36 -4.18 3.08
C PHE A 241 20.83 -5.33 2.19
N ASP A 242 21.24 -6.57 2.48
CA ASP A 242 20.74 -7.74 1.77
C ASP A 242 19.26 -7.99 2.08
N GLU A 243 18.83 -7.77 3.32
CA GLU A 243 17.41 -7.82 3.71
C GLU A 243 16.62 -6.69 3.07
N GLN A 244 17.15 -5.45 3.03
CA GLN A 244 16.52 -4.34 2.33
C GLN A 244 16.38 -4.63 0.82
N THR A 245 17.42 -5.18 0.19
CA THR A 245 17.40 -5.58 -1.22
C THR A 245 16.37 -6.68 -1.47
N THR A 246 16.29 -7.66 -0.57
CA THR A 246 15.32 -8.74 -0.60
C THR A 246 13.88 -8.22 -0.49
N GLN A 247 13.63 -7.31 0.46
CA GLN A 247 12.33 -6.67 0.65
C GLN A 247 11.91 -5.86 -0.59
N MET A 248 12.78 -4.98 -1.09
CA MET A 248 12.51 -4.17 -2.28
C MET A 248 12.25 -5.05 -3.52
N GLY A 249 12.98 -6.17 -3.65
CA GLY A 249 12.76 -7.18 -4.69
C GLY A 249 11.36 -7.79 -4.62
N LEU A 250 10.97 -8.28 -3.44
CA LEU A 250 9.64 -8.85 -3.22
C LEU A 250 8.52 -7.83 -3.46
N TRP A 251 8.62 -6.61 -2.90
CA TRP A 251 7.60 -5.56 -3.08
C TRP A 251 7.43 -5.20 -4.55
N SER A 252 8.54 -5.14 -5.30
CA SER A 252 8.50 -4.89 -6.73
C SER A 252 7.78 -6.01 -7.48
N MET A 253 8.10 -7.27 -7.19
CA MET A 253 7.47 -8.42 -7.84
C MET A 253 6.03 -8.67 -7.40
N ALA A 254 5.65 -8.30 -6.19
CA ALA A 254 4.25 -8.33 -5.74
C ALA A 254 3.43 -7.15 -6.28
N LYS A 255 4.09 -6.18 -6.95
CA LYS A 255 3.52 -4.88 -7.33
C LYS A 255 2.87 -4.16 -6.15
N SER A 256 3.46 -4.29 -4.96
CA SER A 256 3.05 -3.52 -3.79
C SER A 256 3.30 -2.03 -4.04
N PRO A 257 2.46 -1.13 -3.51
CA PRO A 257 2.82 0.27 -3.37
C PRO A 257 4.17 0.42 -2.66
N LEU A 258 5.00 1.36 -3.14
CA LEU A 258 6.32 1.62 -2.58
C LEU A 258 6.28 2.95 -1.82
N MET A 259 6.06 2.87 -0.50
CA MET A 259 6.01 4.03 0.40
C MET A 259 7.24 4.03 1.30
N TYR A 260 8.14 5.01 1.14
CA TYR A 260 9.35 5.11 1.96
C TYR A 260 9.03 5.65 3.37
N GLY A 261 9.43 4.94 4.42
CA GLY A 261 9.13 5.29 5.82
C GLY A 261 10.19 6.12 6.53
N GLY A 262 11.39 6.26 5.97
CA GLY A 262 12.50 6.99 6.58
C GLY A 262 12.47 8.50 6.38
N ASP A 263 13.30 9.21 7.13
CA ASP A 263 13.56 10.63 6.92
C ASP A 263 14.48 10.85 5.71
N LEU A 264 13.91 11.30 4.59
CA LEU A 264 14.62 11.56 3.33
C LEU A 264 15.77 12.58 3.46
N ARG A 265 15.80 13.42 4.50
CA ARG A 265 16.90 14.39 4.74
C ARG A 265 18.19 13.71 5.18
N HIS A 266 18.09 12.45 5.64
CA HIS A 266 19.19 11.62 6.11
C HIS A 266 19.38 10.39 5.20
N LEU A 267 18.91 10.45 3.95
CA LEU A 267 19.01 9.36 3.00
C LEU A 267 20.45 9.22 2.49
N ASP A 268 21.05 8.04 2.68
CA ASP A 268 22.36 7.72 2.12
C ASP A 268 22.26 7.23 0.65
N ASP A 269 23.38 7.31 -0.08
CA ASP A 269 23.47 6.93 -1.48
C ASP A 269 23.11 5.45 -1.74
N ARG A 270 23.38 4.57 -0.78
CA ARG A 270 23.17 3.13 -0.94
C ARG A 270 21.67 2.82 -0.91
N THR A 271 20.95 3.38 0.07
CA THR A 271 19.48 3.28 0.14
C THR A 271 18.82 4.06 -0.98
N PHE A 272 19.31 5.25 -1.36
CA PHE A 272 18.80 5.99 -2.51
C PHE A 272 18.86 5.14 -3.78
N ASN A 273 20.03 4.58 -4.10
CA ASN A 273 20.21 3.73 -5.29
C ASN A 273 19.31 2.49 -5.29
N LEU A 274 18.97 1.93 -4.12
CA LEU A 274 18.05 0.81 -3.99
C LEU A 274 16.61 1.22 -4.31
N ILE A 275 16.11 2.30 -3.69
CA ILE A 275 14.71 2.74 -3.87
C ILE A 275 14.48 3.39 -5.24
N THR A 276 15.54 3.88 -5.90
CA THR A 276 15.49 4.39 -7.27
C THR A 276 16.01 3.39 -8.31
N HIS A 277 16.19 2.11 -7.95
CA HIS A 277 16.79 1.14 -8.85
C HIS A 277 15.89 0.91 -10.08
N PRO A 278 16.34 1.26 -11.31
CA PRO A 278 15.46 1.33 -12.48
C PRO A 278 14.82 -0.01 -12.83
N THR A 279 15.55 -1.12 -12.66
CA THR A 279 15.01 -2.46 -12.90
C THR A 279 13.89 -2.82 -11.91
N LEU A 280 14.03 -2.47 -10.63
CA LEU A 280 13.03 -2.80 -9.60
C LEU A 280 11.76 -1.98 -9.83
N LEU A 281 11.90 -0.69 -10.11
CA LEU A 281 10.78 0.18 -10.48
C LEU A 281 10.09 -0.28 -11.77
N LYS A 282 10.86 -0.73 -12.77
CA LYS A 282 10.30 -1.27 -14.02
C LYS A 282 9.50 -2.55 -13.78
N ILE A 283 9.99 -3.44 -12.90
CA ILE A 283 9.24 -4.63 -12.48
C ILE A 283 7.94 -4.20 -11.80
N ASN A 284 8.03 -3.38 -10.76
CA ASN A 284 6.87 -2.89 -10.00
C ASN A 284 5.80 -2.26 -10.91
N HIS A 285 6.22 -1.43 -11.88
CA HIS A 285 5.29 -0.72 -12.75
C HIS A 285 4.76 -1.59 -13.90
N HIS A 286 5.64 -2.27 -14.64
CA HIS A 286 5.28 -2.87 -15.94
C HIS A 286 5.03 -4.38 -15.92
N SER A 287 5.45 -5.11 -14.89
CA SER A 287 5.23 -6.57 -14.86
C SER A 287 3.75 -6.92 -14.84
N ARG A 288 3.42 -8.12 -15.32
CA ARG A 288 2.08 -8.72 -15.30
C ARG A 288 2.21 -10.21 -14.97
N ASN A 289 1.11 -10.84 -14.58
CA ASN A 289 1.05 -12.27 -14.23
C ASN A 289 2.08 -12.65 -13.15
N ASN A 290 2.24 -11.76 -12.17
CA ASN A 290 3.11 -11.96 -11.03
C ASN A 290 2.55 -13.07 -10.15
N MET A 291 3.29 -14.18 -10.01
CA MET A 291 2.88 -15.35 -9.24
C MET A 291 4.09 -16.16 -8.79
N GLU A 292 3.87 -17.04 -7.82
CA GLU A 292 4.84 -18.09 -7.52
C GLU A 292 4.82 -19.16 -8.62
N PHE A 293 6.01 -19.66 -8.97
CA PHE A 293 6.17 -20.78 -9.89
C PHE A 293 6.82 -21.94 -9.14
N GLY A 294 6.18 -23.11 -9.13
CA GLY A 294 6.67 -24.28 -8.41
C GLY A 294 7.97 -24.88 -8.95
N TYR A 295 8.25 -24.69 -10.26
CA TYR A 295 9.47 -25.14 -10.92
C TYR A 295 9.77 -24.27 -12.15
N ILE A 296 11.02 -23.83 -12.32
CA ILE A 296 11.52 -23.28 -13.60
C ILE A 296 12.08 -24.44 -14.40
N HIS A 297 11.32 -24.99 -15.35
CA HIS A 297 11.91 -25.80 -16.41
C HIS A 297 12.49 -24.83 -17.46
N SER A 298 13.82 -24.68 -17.51
CA SER A 298 14.42 -24.36 -18.80
C SER A 298 14.39 -25.66 -19.59
N GLU A 299 13.60 -25.76 -20.65
CA GLU A 299 13.84 -26.80 -21.63
C GLU A 299 15.28 -26.62 -22.11
N ARG A 300 16.18 -27.49 -21.66
CA ARG A 300 17.35 -27.80 -22.47
C ARG A 300 16.75 -28.28 -23.79
N ALA A 301 17.10 -27.64 -24.90
CA ALA A 301 17.05 -28.28 -26.19
C ALA A 301 18.05 -29.45 -26.17
N SER A 302 17.70 -30.52 -25.44
CA SER A 302 18.38 -31.79 -25.44
C SER A 302 17.60 -32.70 -26.38
N LYS A 303 18.37 -33.29 -27.30
CA LYS A 303 17.98 -34.24 -28.34
C LYS A 303 17.01 -35.33 -27.84
N PRO A 304 16.23 -35.95 -28.75
CA PRO A 304 15.10 -36.81 -28.42
C PRO A 304 15.49 -38.22 -27.96
N ASP A 305 16.31 -38.35 -26.92
CA ASP A 305 16.58 -39.64 -26.26
C ASP A 305 17.07 -39.42 -24.83
N GLU A 306 16.14 -39.32 -23.87
CA GLU A 306 16.37 -39.78 -22.49
C GLU A 306 15.03 -39.80 -21.73
N GLN A 307 14.48 -41.00 -21.57
CA GLN A 307 13.35 -41.24 -20.67
C GLN A 307 13.85 -41.17 -19.22
N SER A 308 13.56 -40.07 -18.52
CA SER A 308 13.60 -40.05 -17.05
C SER A 308 12.19 -39.83 -16.52
N GLY A 309 11.60 -40.89 -15.95
CA GLY A 309 10.32 -40.81 -15.27
C GLY A 309 10.42 -39.94 -14.03
N ARG A 310 9.59 -38.90 -13.94
CA ARG A 310 9.27 -38.20 -12.69
C ARG A 310 7.82 -37.76 -12.68
N SER A 311 7.20 -37.99 -11.53
CA SER A 311 5.81 -37.71 -11.18
C SER A 311 5.36 -36.33 -11.67
N LYS A 312 4.34 -36.31 -12.54
CA LYS A 312 3.67 -35.11 -13.02
C LYS A 312 2.55 -34.76 -12.04
N SER A 313 2.69 -33.65 -11.31
CA SER A 313 1.59 -33.02 -10.59
C SER A 313 1.49 -31.55 -10.97
N GLY A 314 0.29 -31.15 -11.44
CA GLY A 314 -0.27 -29.79 -11.44
C GLY A 314 0.47 -28.68 -12.20
N TYR A 315 0.24 -28.59 -13.52
CA TYR A 315 0.47 -27.43 -14.39
C TYR A 315 1.91 -26.85 -14.43
N PRO A 316 2.78 -27.31 -15.35
CA PRO A 316 3.97 -26.53 -15.69
C PRO A 316 3.51 -25.17 -16.22
N VAL A 317 3.96 -24.07 -15.61
CA VAL A 317 3.82 -22.77 -16.26
C VAL A 317 4.77 -22.78 -17.44
N ASP A 318 4.21 -22.90 -18.63
CA ASP A 318 4.94 -22.78 -19.88
C ASP A 318 5.38 -21.32 -20.05
N VAL A 319 6.60 -21.05 -19.59
CA VAL A 319 7.26 -19.75 -19.64
C VAL A 319 7.45 -19.26 -21.09
N THR A 320 7.40 -20.18 -22.07
CA THR A 320 7.72 -19.89 -23.47
C THR A 320 6.55 -19.35 -24.28
N ASN A 321 5.30 -19.61 -23.88
CA ASN A 321 4.11 -19.22 -24.65
C ASN A 321 3.67 -17.76 -24.46
N ASN A 322 4.30 -16.99 -23.56
CA ASN A 322 3.91 -15.60 -23.26
C ASN A 322 4.71 -14.51 -23.99
N GLY A 323 5.61 -14.87 -24.92
CA GLY A 323 6.30 -13.90 -25.79
C GLY A 323 7.11 -12.81 -25.08
N GLY A 324 7.42 -12.99 -23.79
CA GLY A 324 8.04 -11.98 -22.93
C GLY A 324 9.13 -12.55 -22.01
N MET A 325 9.93 -11.66 -21.42
CA MET A 325 10.95 -12.03 -20.43
C MET A 325 10.30 -12.35 -19.08
N VAL A 326 10.71 -13.46 -18.45
CA VAL A 326 10.29 -13.84 -17.10
C VAL A 326 11.43 -13.64 -16.11
N LEU A 327 11.11 -13.02 -14.97
CA LEU A 327 12.02 -12.82 -13.85
C LEU A 327 11.47 -13.57 -12.64
N GLY A 328 12.35 -14.30 -11.92
CA GLY A 328 12.01 -15.05 -10.73
C GLY A 328 12.98 -14.75 -9.58
N LEU A 329 12.49 -14.80 -8.35
CA LEU A 329 13.31 -14.96 -7.15
C LEU A 329 13.35 -16.45 -6.81
N SER A 330 14.53 -16.99 -6.51
CA SER A 330 14.69 -18.36 -5.99
C SER A 330 15.63 -18.35 -4.79
N THR A 331 15.59 -19.40 -3.98
CA THR A 331 16.47 -19.53 -2.81
C THR A 331 17.91 -19.81 -3.26
N CYS A 332 18.91 -19.32 -2.52
CA CYS A 332 20.32 -19.60 -2.82
C CYS A 332 20.68 -21.10 -2.72
N SER A 333 19.84 -21.89 -2.04
CA SER A 333 19.95 -23.35 -1.95
C SER A 333 19.47 -24.09 -3.21
N ASP A 334 18.79 -23.40 -4.13
CA ASP A 334 18.37 -23.97 -5.40
C ASP A 334 19.59 -24.12 -6.33
N LYS A 335 19.94 -25.38 -6.64
CA LYS A 335 21.06 -25.70 -7.55
C LYS A 335 20.87 -25.10 -8.95
N SER A 336 19.65 -24.76 -9.35
CA SER A 336 19.34 -24.11 -10.64
C SER A 336 19.53 -22.59 -10.64
N ALA A 337 19.66 -21.98 -9.45
CA ALA A 337 20.01 -20.57 -9.26
C ALA A 337 21.53 -20.32 -9.45
N VAL A 338 22.34 -21.38 -9.41
CA VAL A 338 23.79 -21.33 -9.70
C VAL A 338 24.01 -20.97 -11.18
N GLY A 339 24.58 -19.78 -11.42
CA GLY A 339 24.93 -19.32 -12.77
C GLY A 339 24.66 -17.83 -13.02
N TRP A 340 23.80 -17.19 -12.23
CA TRP A 340 23.62 -15.73 -12.32
C TRP A 340 24.79 -14.99 -11.67
N HIS A 341 25.43 -14.10 -12.41
CA HIS A 341 26.55 -13.28 -11.96
C HIS A 341 26.45 -11.87 -12.56
N ARG A 342 26.95 -10.87 -11.82
CA ARG A 342 27.05 -9.51 -12.34
C ARG A 342 28.25 -9.44 -13.29
N SER A 343 28.00 -9.16 -14.57
CA SER A 343 29.07 -9.05 -15.58
C SER A 343 29.62 -7.62 -15.71
N SER A 344 28.82 -6.62 -15.39
CA SER A 344 29.19 -5.20 -15.27
C SER A 344 28.18 -4.48 -14.38
N GLU A 345 28.44 -3.22 -14.00
CA GLU A 345 27.52 -2.43 -13.16
C GLU A 345 26.09 -2.38 -13.70
N ASP A 346 25.95 -2.33 -15.02
CA ASP A 346 24.66 -2.23 -15.70
C ASP A 346 24.22 -3.54 -16.37
N ARG A 347 24.83 -4.70 -16.05
CA ARG A 347 24.52 -5.96 -16.74
C ARG A 347 24.64 -7.20 -15.86
N ILE A 348 23.50 -7.86 -15.63
CA ILE A 348 23.40 -9.14 -14.92
C ILE A 348 23.29 -10.26 -15.95
N CYS A 349 24.14 -11.26 -15.84
CA CYS A 349 24.23 -12.36 -16.81
C CYS A 349 24.01 -13.71 -16.14
N ARG A 350 23.46 -14.66 -16.89
CA ARG A 350 23.39 -16.07 -16.51
C ARG A 350 24.41 -16.85 -17.35
N SER A 351 25.29 -17.58 -16.68
CA SER A 351 26.11 -18.63 -17.27
C SER A 351 25.33 -19.93 -17.21
N HIS A 352 25.09 -20.58 -18.36
CA HIS A 352 24.57 -21.94 -18.39
C HIS A 352 25.72 -22.93 -18.20
N GLY A 353 25.94 -23.39 -16.96
CA GLY A 353 26.87 -24.48 -16.67
C GLY A 353 28.35 -24.11 -16.76
N ILE A 354 29.15 -24.84 -15.97
CA ILE A 354 30.61 -24.74 -15.92
C ILE A 354 31.16 -25.37 -17.20
N GLN A 355 31.51 -24.54 -18.18
CA GLN A 355 32.66 -24.68 -19.08
C GLN A 355 32.59 -23.58 -20.16
N ASN A 356 33.62 -22.74 -20.23
CA ASN A 356 33.91 -21.75 -21.28
C ASN A 356 33.26 -20.36 -21.24
N GLY A 357 33.09 -19.77 -20.04
CA GLY A 357 33.23 -18.31 -19.83
C GLY A 357 32.29 -17.34 -20.57
N ASN A 358 31.40 -17.82 -21.46
CA ASN A 358 30.49 -17.00 -22.23
C ASN A 358 29.12 -16.99 -21.56
N ALA A 359 28.67 -15.80 -21.17
CA ALA A 359 27.31 -15.59 -20.68
C ALA A 359 26.29 -16.00 -21.75
N SER A 360 25.38 -16.90 -21.43
CA SER A 360 24.36 -17.38 -22.37
C SER A 360 23.10 -16.50 -22.38
N PHE A 361 22.95 -15.64 -21.39
CA PHE A 361 21.86 -14.66 -21.33
C PHE A 361 22.29 -13.48 -20.46
N CYS A 362 22.03 -12.25 -20.89
CA CYS A 362 22.35 -11.04 -20.13
C CYS A 362 21.20 -10.04 -20.18
N ILE A 363 20.86 -9.48 -19.02
CA ILE A 363 19.93 -8.37 -18.88
C ILE A 363 20.77 -7.11 -18.65
N SER A 364 20.68 -6.17 -19.57
CA SER A 364 21.26 -4.84 -19.41
C SER A 364 20.25 -3.89 -18.77
N LYS A 365 20.75 -2.93 -17.98
CA LYS A 365 19.98 -1.80 -17.46
C LYS A 365 19.38 -1.06 -18.66
N ALA A 366 18.06 -1.02 -18.75
CA ALA A 366 17.40 -0.28 -19.81
C ALA A 366 17.57 1.22 -19.55
N LYS A 367 17.93 2.00 -20.59
CA LYS A 367 17.78 3.47 -20.53
C LYS A 367 16.30 3.77 -20.33
N LEU A 368 16.00 4.63 -19.35
CA LEU A 368 14.66 5.18 -19.16
C LEU A 368 14.21 5.80 -20.48
N LEU A 369 13.05 5.40 -20.98
CA LEU A 369 12.40 6.14 -22.05
C LEU A 369 12.06 7.52 -21.50
N PRO A 370 12.29 8.62 -22.25
CA PRO A 370 11.81 9.93 -21.85
C PRO A 370 10.30 9.84 -21.64
N THR A 371 9.83 10.31 -20.48
CA THR A 371 8.41 10.43 -20.19
C THR A 371 7.79 11.41 -21.18
N SER A 372 6.87 10.94 -22.02
CA SER A 372 5.98 11.76 -22.85
C SER A 372 4.79 12.29 -22.06
#